data_AF-A0A2N1PE71-F1
#
_entry.id   AF-A0A2N1PE71-F1
#
_cell.length_a   1.000
_cell.length_b   1.000
_cell.length_c   1.000
_cell.angle_alpha   90.00
_cell.angle_beta   90.00
_cell.angle_gamma   90.00
#
_symmetry.space_group_name_H-M   'P 1'
#
loop_
_entity.id
_entity.type
_entity.pdbx_description
1 polymer ?
#
loop_
_entity_poly.entity_id
_entity_poly.type
_entity_poly.pdbx_seq_one_letter_code
_entity_poly.pdbx_strand_id
1 'polypeptide(L)'
;GLPIFAYGQGGFDRIIGPTGGFLVLFPLIAYGISAFKSKDKHIRNILSALFWSILVLYPLATIWLAYSLSLDYLNALYIMLPFIPLDILKNLLAYMIYNRLPEDLI
;
A
#
# COMPACT_ATOMS: atom_id res chain seq x y z
N GLY A 1 -12.44 6.19 18.26
CA GLY A 1 -12.55 4.82 17.70
C GLY A 1 -11.48 3.93 18.31
N LEU A 2 -11.49 2.62 18.03
CA LEU A 2 -10.45 1.69 18.54
C LEU A 2 -9.05 2.09 18.01
N PRO A 3 -7.98 1.94 18.82
CA PRO A 3 -6.62 2.37 18.48
C PRO A 3 -5.89 1.36 17.56
N ILE A 4 -6.40 1.15 16.36
CA ILE A 4 -5.91 0.13 15.41
C ILE A 4 -4.86 0.64 14.41
N PHE A 5 -4.62 1.96 14.34
CA PHE A 5 -3.64 2.56 13.44
C PHE A 5 -2.26 2.67 14.10
N ALA A 6 -1.25 3.02 13.29
CA ALA A 6 0.13 3.18 13.74
C ALA A 6 0.23 4.09 14.97
N TYR A 7 1.20 3.82 15.84
CA TYR A 7 1.41 4.53 17.11
C TYR A 7 0.23 4.45 18.10
N GLY A 8 -0.59 3.40 18.02
CA GLY A 8 -1.73 3.20 18.91
C GLY A 8 -2.83 4.24 18.71
N GLN A 9 -2.96 4.76 17.49
CA GLN A 9 -3.92 5.82 17.17
C GLN A 9 -5.24 5.22 16.65
N GLY A 10 -6.34 5.95 16.83
CA GLY A 10 -7.66 5.53 16.38
C GLY A 10 -8.58 6.73 16.20
N GLY A 11 -9.69 6.52 15.48
CA GLY A 11 -10.66 7.58 15.20
C GLY A 11 -10.79 7.90 13.71
N PHE A 12 -11.88 8.60 13.38
CA PHE A 12 -12.22 8.96 12.00
C PHE A 12 -11.31 10.07 11.46
N ASP A 13 -10.78 10.90 12.35
CA ASP A 13 -9.75 11.91 12.11
C ASP A 13 -8.53 11.35 11.36
N ARG A 14 -8.16 10.08 11.62
CA ARG A 14 -7.05 9.42 10.93
C ARG A 14 -7.35 9.06 9.49
N ILE A 15 -8.61 8.78 9.17
CA ILE A 15 -9.06 8.45 7.81
C ILE A 15 -9.18 9.73 6.97
N ILE A 16 -9.57 10.86 7.57
CA ILE A 16 -9.65 12.15 6.87
C ILE A 16 -8.32 12.93 6.85
N GLY A 17 -7.34 12.51 7.63
CA GLY A 17 -6.03 13.16 7.73
C GLY A 17 -5.11 12.94 6.52
N PRO A 18 -3.86 13.45 6.58
CA PRO A 18 -2.93 13.45 5.46
C PRO A 18 -2.59 12.06 4.89
N THR A 19 -2.53 11.04 5.74
CA THR A 19 -2.25 9.66 5.34
C THR A 19 -3.52 8.86 5.06
N GLY A 20 -4.69 9.49 5.16
CA GLY A 20 -6.00 8.87 5.00
C GLY A 20 -6.19 8.21 3.64
N GLY A 21 -5.71 8.85 2.57
CA GLY A 21 -5.77 8.31 1.21
C GLY A 21 -5.16 6.92 1.06
N PHE A 22 -4.06 6.63 1.78
CA PHE A 22 -3.48 5.28 1.78
C PHE A 22 -4.44 4.26 2.41
N LEU A 23 -4.99 4.59 3.58
CA LEU A 23 -5.92 3.72 4.31
C LEU A 23 -7.18 3.41 3.48
N VAL A 24 -7.73 4.44 2.82
CA VAL A 24 -8.93 4.30 1.98
C VAL A 24 -8.64 3.46 0.73
N LEU A 25 -7.45 3.56 0.16
CA LEU A 25 -7.08 2.81 -1.05
C LEU A 25 -6.63 1.38 -0.78
N PHE A 26 -6.18 1.02 0.43
CA PHE A 26 -5.69 -0.33 0.73
C PHE A 26 -6.63 -1.47 0.30
N PRO A 27 -7.96 -1.42 0.52
CA PRO A 27 -8.85 -2.49 0.04
C PRO A 27 -8.85 -2.63 -1.48
N LEU A 28 -8.82 -1.51 -2.22
CA LEU A 28 -8.76 -1.51 -3.69
C LEU A 28 -7.45 -2.10 -4.20
N ILE A 29 -6.33 -1.73 -3.56
CA ILE A 29 -5.01 -2.26 -3.89
C ILE A 29 -4.93 -3.75 -3.60
N ALA A 30 -5.43 -4.21 -2.46
CA ALA A 30 -5.46 -5.63 -2.12
C ALA A 30 -6.29 -6.44 -3.14
N TYR A 31 -7.44 -5.91 -3.54
CA TYR A 31 -8.25 -6.50 -4.62
C TYR A 31 -7.48 -6.56 -5.94
N GLY A 32 -6.81 -5.47 -6.35
CA GLY A 32 -5.99 -5.43 -7.56
C GLY A 32 -4.86 -6.47 -7.55
N ILE A 33 -4.15 -6.61 -6.44
CA ILE A 33 -3.10 -7.64 -6.30
C ILE A 33 -3.71 -9.04 -6.47
N SER A 34 -4.83 -9.31 -5.81
CA SER A 34 -5.50 -10.61 -5.88
C SER A 34 -6.05 -10.93 -7.27
N ALA A 35 -6.61 -9.94 -7.97
CA ALA A 35 -7.18 -10.13 -9.30
C ALA A 35 -6.10 -10.47 -10.36
N PHE A 36 -4.87 -10.00 -10.18
CA PHE A 36 -3.77 -10.18 -11.14
C PHE A 36 -2.70 -11.19 -10.69
N LYS A 37 -2.76 -11.70 -9.45
CA LYS A 37 -1.89 -12.81 -9.01
C LYS A 37 -2.19 -14.09 -9.80
N SER A 38 -1.20 -14.95 -9.90
CA SER A 38 -1.39 -16.33 -10.34
C SER A 38 -2.01 -17.18 -9.24
N LYS A 39 -2.73 -18.24 -9.66
CA LYS A 39 -3.19 -19.28 -8.74
C LYS A 39 -2.00 -20.00 -8.10
N ASP A 40 -0.96 -20.24 -8.91
CA ASP A 40 0.27 -20.86 -8.44
C ASP A 40 1.26 -19.82 -7.86
N LYS A 41 2.23 -20.31 -7.10
CA LYS A 41 3.36 -19.51 -6.61
C LYS A 41 4.29 -19.16 -7.76
N HIS A 42 4.07 -18.00 -8.36
CA HIS A 42 4.81 -17.52 -9.52
C HIS A 42 5.40 -16.14 -9.28
N ILE A 43 6.50 -15.80 -9.96
CA ILE A 43 7.11 -14.46 -9.92
C ILE A 43 6.12 -13.35 -10.34
N ARG A 44 5.04 -13.71 -11.04
CA ARG A 44 3.96 -12.78 -11.40
C ARG A 44 3.29 -12.17 -10.16
N ASN A 45 3.27 -12.89 -9.04
CA ASN A 45 2.58 -12.46 -7.82
C ASN A 45 3.31 -11.28 -7.17
N ILE A 46 4.65 -11.33 -7.11
CA ILE A 46 5.44 -10.19 -6.63
C ILE A 46 5.39 -9.00 -7.59
N LEU A 47 5.38 -9.24 -8.91
CA LEU A 47 5.24 -8.16 -9.89
C LEU A 47 3.88 -7.46 -9.77
N SER A 48 2.81 -8.23 -9.55
CA SER A 48 1.48 -7.69 -9.26
C SER A 48 1.48 -6.86 -7.97
N ALA A 49 2.08 -7.40 -6.89
CA ALA A 49 2.19 -6.70 -5.61
C ALA A 49 2.93 -5.36 -5.76
N LEU A 50 4.09 -5.35 -6.42
CA LEU A 50 4.88 -4.14 -6.66
C LEU A 50 4.12 -3.13 -7.53
N PHE A 51 3.47 -3.59 -8.60
CA PHE A 51 2.71 -2.73 -9.49
C PHE A 51 1.60 -2.00 -8.74
N TRP A 52 0.74 -2.73 -8.02
CA TRP A 52 -0.40 -2.13 -7.33
C TRP A 52 0.03 -1.31 -6.11
N SER A 53 1.00 -1.77 -5.32
CA SER A 53 1.44 -1.05 -4.12
C SER A 53 2.34 0.16 -4.39
N ILE A 54 3.08 0.20 -5.51
CA ILE A 54 3.95 1.33 -5.83
C ILE A 54 3.34 2.19 -6.93
N LEU A 55 3.04 1.60 -8.09
CA LEU A 55 2.64 2.38 -9.27
C LEU A 55 1.19 2.85 -9.23
N VAL A 56 0.33 2.19 -8.45
CA VAL A 56 -1.08 2.58 -8.32
C VAL A 56 -1.34 3.29 -6.99
N LEU A 57 -0.97 2.68 -5.87
CA LEU A 57 -1.23 3.25 -4.55
C LEU A 57 -0.54 4.59 -4.33
N TYR A 58 0.78 4.70 -4.59
CA TYR A 58 1.51 5.94 -4.27
C TYR A 58 0.95 7.14 -5.02
N PRO A 59 0.79 7.13 -6.36
CA PRO A 59 0.26 8.28 -7.07
C PRO A 59 -1.13 8.69 -6.57
N LEU A 60 -2.04 7.72 -6.40
CA LEU A 60 -3.41 8.00 -5.99
C LEU A 60 -3.50 8.50 -4.54
N ALA A 61 -2.79 7.87 -3.62
CA ALA A 61 -2.76 8.29 -2.22
C ALA A 61 -2.02 9.63 -2.03
N THR A 62 -1.02 9.91 -2.88
CA THR A 62 -0.29 11.18 -2.83
C THR A 62 -1.13 12.37 -3.30
N ILE A 63 -2.12 12.17 -4.18
CA ILE A 63 -3.10 13.22 -4.50
C ILE A 63 -3.84 13.67 -3.23
N TRP A 64 -4.27 12.70 -2.40
CA TRP A 64 -4.89 12.99 -1.12
C TRP A 64 -3.94 13.74 -0.18
N LEU A 65 -2.70 13.28 -0.08
CA LEU A 65 -1.67 13.93 0.75
C LEU A 65 -1.45 15.40 0.33
N ALA A 66 -1.30 15.63 -0.98
CA ALA A 66 -1.08 16.95 -1.55
C ALA A 66 -2.25 17.89 -1.20
N TYR A 67 -3.48 17.42 -1.37
CA TYR A 67 -4.67 18.18 -0.98
C TYR A 67 -4.72 18.45 0.54
N SER A 68 -4.52 17.42 1.36
CA SER A 68 -4.62 17.52 2.81
C SER A 68 -3.56 18.43 3.43
N LEU A 69 -2.38 18.55 2.81
CA LEU A 69 -1.29 19.40 3.29
C LEU A 69 -1.17 20.73 2.52
N SER A 70 -2.06 20.98 1.56
CA SER A 70 -1.98 22.15 0.65
C SER A 70 -0.61 22.27 -0.03
N LEU A 71 -0.06 21.14 -0.47
CA LEU A 71 1.21 21.06 -1.19
C LEU A 71 0.96 20.87 -2.70
N ASP A 72 1.92 21.31 -3.51
CA ASP A 72 1.98 20.84 -4.90
C ASP A 72 2.21 19.33 -4.95
N TYR A 73 1.64 18.67 -5.97
CA TYR A 73 1.69 17.22 -6.11
C TYR A 73 3.12 16.69 -6.25
N LEU A 74 4.03 17.42 -6.92
CA LEU A 74 5.43 17.00 -7.04
C LEU A 74 6.12 17.04 -5.68
N ASN A 75 5.87 18.07 -4.87
CA ASN A 75 6.42 18.15 -3.51
C ASN A 75 5.90 17.01 -2.62
N ALA A 76 4.62 16.68 -2.74
CA ALA A 76 4.03 15.53 -2.04
C ALA A 76 4.67 14.19 -2.47
N LEU A 77 4.98 14.01 -3.76
CA LEU A 77 5.71 12.84 -4.26
C LEU A 77 7.15 12.79 -3.73
N TYR A 78 7.85 13.92 -3.66
CA TYR A 78 9.19 13.98 -3.09
C TYR A 78 9.21 13.58 -1.62
N ILE A 79 8.20 13.98 -0.84
CA ILE A 79 8.03 13.54 0.55
C ILE A 79 7.84 12.02 0.64
N MET A 80 7.16 11.41 -0.35
CA MET A 80 6.87 9.97 -0.37
C MET A 80 8.01 9.12 -0.93
N LEU A 81 8.92 9.69 -1.72
CA LEU A 81 10.02 8.98 -2.38
C LEU A 81 10.90 8.14 -1.42
N PRO A 82 11.29 8.61 -0.21
CA PRO A 82 12.12 7.84 0.72
C PRO A 82 11.45 6.56 1.26
N PHE A 83 10.11 6.45 1.16
CA PHE A 83 9.38 5.28 1.63
C PHE A 83 9.42 4.11 0.63
N ILE A 84 9.60 4.40 -0.66
CA ILE A 84 9.55 3.39 -1.74
C ILE A 84 10.58 2.26 -1.54
N PRO A 85 11.86 2.51 -1.21
CA PRO A 85 12.83 1.43 -1.01
C PRO A 85 12.43 0.45 0.10
N LEU A 86 11.90 0.98 1.21
CA LEU A 86 11.42 0.15 2.32
C LEU A 86 10.16 -0.64 1.93
N ASP A 87 9.28 -0.06 1.13
CA ASP A 87 8.07 -0.75 0.66
C ASP A 87 8.38 -1.82 -0.39
N ILE A 88 9.40 -1.63 -1.24
CA ILE A 88 9.95 -2.70 -2.09
C ILE A 88 10.45 -3.85 -1.23
N LEU A 89 11.22 -3.55 -0.17
CA LEU A 89 11.72 -4.57 0.76
C LEU A 89 10.57 -5.32 1.45
N LYS A 90 9.54 -4.61 1.92
CA LYS A 90 8.35 -5.24 2.51
C LYS A 90 7.64 -6.17 1.53
N ASN A 91 7.51 -5.77 0.27
CA ASN A 91 6.91 -6.62 -0.77
C ASN A 91 7.73 -7.89 -1.02
N LEU A 92 9.06 -7.78 -1.06
CA LEU A 92 9.95 -8.94 -1.19
C LEU A 92 9.77 -9.90 -0.01
N LEU A 93 9.77 -9.39 1.22
CA LEU A 93 9.56 -10.19 2.43
C LEU A 93 8.17 -10.83 2.46
N ALA A 94 7.12 -10.08 2.10
CA ALA A 94 5.76 -10.59 2.00
C ALA A 94 5.66 -11.74 0.98
N TYR A 95 6.32 -11.61 -0.18
CA TYR A 95 6.35 -12.67 -1.18
C TYR A 95 7.13 -13.91 -0.70
N MET A 96 8.24 -13.74 0.03
CA MET A 96 8.96 -14.86 0.65
C MET A 96 8.08 -15.63 1.64
N ILE A 97 7.26 -14.92 2.42
CA ILE A 97 6.30 -15.54 3.35
C ILE A 97 5.18 -16.24 2.56
N TYR A 98 4.60 -15.55 1.58
CA TYR A 98 3.54 -16.11 0.71
C TYR A 98 3.97 -17.43 0.06
N ASN A 99 5.20 -17.52 -0.44
CA ASN A 99 5.71 -18.75 -1.04
C ASN A 99 5.83 -19.94 -0.07
N ARG A 100 5.87 -19.68 1.25
CA ARG A 100 5.90 -20.72 2.28
C ARG A 100 4.52 -21.11 2.79
N LEU A 101 3.48 -20.35 2.47
CA LEU A 101 2.11 -20.71 2.86
C LEU A 101 1.68 -21.99 2.14
N PRO A 102 0.98 -22.92 2.81
CA PRO A 102 0.48 -24.12 2.17
C PRO A 102 -0.63 -23.77 1.16
N GLU A 103 -0.75 -24.59 0.11
CA GLU A 103 -1.57 -24.25 -1.06
C GLU A 103 -3.08 -24.25 -0.78
N ASP A 104 -3.52 -24.94 0.27
CA ASP A 104 -4.91 -24.93 0.75
C ASP A 104 -5.37 -23.55 1.27
N LEU A 105 -4.44 -22.64 1.56
CA LEU A 105 -4.72 -21.27 2.00
C LEU A 105 -4.65 -20.21 0.88
N ILE A 106 -4.27 -20.58 -0.35
CA ILE A 106 -3.88 -19.65 -1.43
C ILE A 106 -4.95 -19.49 -2.51
#